data_AF-A0A9X2C4H5-F1
#
_entry.id   AF-A0A9X2C4H5-F1
#
_cell.length_a   1.000
_cell.length_b   1.000
_cell.length_c   1.000
_cell.angle_alpha   90.00
_cell.angle_beta   90.00
_cell.angle_gamma   90.00
#
_symmetry.space_group_name_H-M   'P 1'
#
loop_
_entity.id
_entity.type
_entity.pdbx_description
1 polymer ?
#
loop_
_entity_poly.entity_id
_entity_poly.type
_entity_poly.pdbx_seq_one_letter_code
_entity_poly.pdbx_strand_id
1 'polypeptide(L)'
;MEVEIGKKLSAWSPVIMSIGALVLVGVQIAMHGTQPVPDEGALAHLWQLLVLGQLPIIGFFVFRWLRAYPRQGATILVAQLLAAASALVPVHAMGW
;
A
#
# COMPACT_ATOMS: atom_id res chain seq x y z
N MET A 1 6.28 -30.65 -13.70
CA MET A 1 7.48 -30.03 -13.09
C MET A 1 6.99 -29.18 -11.95
N GLU A 2 6.93 -29.74 -10.74
CA GLU A 2 6.53 -28.99 -9.55
C GLU A 2 7.61 -27.97 -9.27
N VAL A 3 7.30 -26.70 -9.50
CA VAL A 3 8.23 -25.61 -9.20
C VAL A 3 8.28 -25.53 -7.68
N GLU A 4 9.40 -25.91 -7.08
CA GLU A 4 9.66 -25.67 -5.65
C GLU A 4 9.82 -24.17 -5.40
N ILE A 5 8.68 -23.48 -5.29
CA ILE A 5 8.57 -22.02 -5.15
C ILE A 5 9.44 -21.53 -3.97
N GLY A 6 9.60 -22.31 -2.91
CA GLY A 6 10.37 -21.95 -1.71
C GLY A 6 11.88 -21.76 -1.90
N LYS A 7 12.47 -22.26 -3.00
CA LYS A 7 13.92 -22.11 -3.28
C LYS A 7 14.27 -20.85 -4.07
N LYS A 8 13.26 -20.14 -4.62
CA LYS A 8 13.51 -18.91 -5.39
C LYS A 8 13.53 -17.72 -4.45
N LEU A 9 14.62 -16.97 -4.45
CA LEU A 9 14.75 -15.70 -3.72
C LEU A 9 13.60 -14.73 -4.05
N SER A 10 13.08 -14.78 -5.28
CA SER A 10 11.92 -14.00 -5.72
C SER A 10 10.61 -14.37 -5.03
N ALA A 11 10.43 -15.62 -4.57
CA ALA A 11 9.24 -16.04 -3.83
C ALA A 11 9.23 -15.46 -2.40
N TRP A 12 10.41 -15.18 -1.85
CA TRP A 12 10.57 -14.52 -0.56
C TRP A 12 10.52 -13.00 -0.64
N SER A 13 10.55 -12.43 -1.85
CA SER A 13 10.53 -10.99 -2.05
C SER A 13 9.37 -10.28 -1.33
N PRO A 14 8.11 -10.79 -1.30
CA PRO A 14 7.03 -10.10 -0.61
C PRO A 14 7.22 -10.10 0.92
N VAL A 15 7.80 -11.18 1.46
CA VAL A 15 8.08 -11.34 2.89
C VAL A 15 9.21 -10.40 3.31
N ILE A 16 10.30 -10.35 2.53
CA ILE A 16 11.43 -9.45 2.78
C ILE A 16 10.98 -7.98 2.71
N MET A 17 10.12 -7.63 1.74
CA MET A 17 9.55 -6.27 1.67
C MET A 17 8.68 -5.94 2.89
N SER A 18 7.86 -6.88 3.36
CA SER A 18 7.02 -6.69 4.54
C SER A 18 7.84 -6.53 5.82
N ILE A 19 8.90 -7.33 5.98
CA ILE A 19 9.84 -7.20 7.10
C ILE A 19 10.57 -5.86 7.04
N GLY A 20 11.03 -5.44 5.85
CA GLY A 20 11.67 -4.14 5.66
C GLY A 20 10.75 -2.98 6.05
N ALA A 21 9.47 -3.05 5.68
CA ALA A 21 8.48 -2.06 6.07
C ALA A 21 8.28 -2.01 7.59
N LEU A 22 8.17 -3.18 8.25
CA LEU A 22 8.03 -3.27 9.71
C LEU A 22 9.26 -2.73 10.45
N VAL A 23 10.47 -3.01 9.96
CA VAL A 23 11.71 -2.48 10.53
C VAL A 23 11.75 -0.96 10.40
N LEU A 24 11.40 -0.40 9.24
CA LEU A 24 11.37 1.05 9.03
C LEU A 24 10.38 1.73 9.97
N VAL A 25 9.16 1.18 10.10
CA VAL A 25 8.15 1.69 11.03
C VAL A 25 8.63 1.58 12.48
N GLY A 26 9.21 0.44 12.86
CA GLY A 26 9.74 0.20 14.21
C GLY A 26 10.88 1.15 14.57
N VAL A 27 11.83 1.38 13.66
CA VAL A 27 12.91 2.36 13.83
C VAL A 27 12.33 3.76 13.98
N GLN A 28 11.33 4.12 13.19
CA GLN A 28 10.73 5.44 13.25
C GLN A 28 10.02 5.69 14.59
N ILE A 29 9.25 4.71 15.07
CA ILE A 29 8.61 4.75 16.38
C ILE A 29 9.67 4.79 17.51
N ALA A 30 10.74 4.01 17.39
CA ALA A 30 11.80 3.97 18.40
C ALA A 30 12.58 5.29 18.49
N MET A 31 12.83 5.96 17.35
CA MET A 31 13.60 7.21 17.32
C MET A 31 12.75 8.46 17.58
N HIS A 32 11.49 8.49 17.14
CA HIS A 32 10.66 9.70 17.15
C HIS A 32 9.41 9.57 18.04
N GLY A 33 9.17 8.39 18.63
CA GLY A 33 7.97 8.10 19.42
C GLY A 33 6.71 8.00 18.56
N THR A 34 5.56 7.90 19.23
CA THR A 34 4.22 7.95 18.61
C THR A 34 3.58 9.34 18.69
N GLN A 35 4.37 10.35 19.09
CA GLN A 35 3.88 11.72 19.26
C GLN A 35 3.53 12.30 17.88
N PRO A 36 2.33 12.91 17.72
CA PRO A 36 2.01 13.66 16.51
C PRO A 36 3.04 14.78 16.35
N VAL A 37 3.81 14.72 15.26
CA VAL A 37 4.71 15.81 14.88
C VAL A 37 3.83 17.00 14.49
N PRO A 38 3.96 18.18 15.13
CA PRO A 38 3.16 19.35 14.81
C PRO A 38 3.78 20.03 13.58
N ASP A 39 3.57 19.44 12.43
CA ASP A 39 3.53 20.14 11.15
C ASP A 39 2.92 19.18 10.13
N GLU A 40 2.48 19.70 8.97
CA GLU A 40 2.05 18.91 7.81
C GLU A 40 3.24 18.11 7.22
N GLY A 41 3.85 17.24 8.03
CA GLY A 41 5.20 16.73 7.86
C GLY A 41 5.34 15.97 6.56
N ALA A 42 6.59 15.77 6.13
CA ALA A 42 6.94 15.08 4.88
C ALA A 42 6.17 13.77 4.60
N LEU A 43 5.66 13.10 5.64
CA LEU A 43 4.77 11.94 5.55
C LEU A 43 3.41 12.26 4.91
N ALA A 44 2.80 13.41 5.18
CA ALA A 44 1.55 13.85 4.56
C ALA A 44 1.72 14.10 3.06
N HIS A 45 2.80 14.78 2.66
CA HIS A 45 3.14 14.96 1.25
C HIS A 45 3.46 13.65 0.54
N LEU A 46 4.15 12.73 1.22
CA LEU A 46 4.40 11.39 0.68
C LEU A 46 3.08 10.61 0.49
N TRP A 47 2.15 10.70 1.45
CA TRP A 47 0.82 10.11 1.33
C TRP A 47 0.03 10.72 0.16
N GLN A 48 0.06 12.05 -0.01
CA GLN A 48 -0.57 12.73 -1.14
C GLN A 48 0.00 12.29 -2.48
N LEU A 49 1.34 12.16 -2.60
CA LEU A 49 1.99 11.66 -3.82
C LEU A 49 1.63 10.20 -4.11
N LEU A 50 1.54 9.37 -3.08
CA LEU A 50 1.12 7.97 -3.22
C LEU A 50 -0.33 7.88 -3.69
N VAL A 51 -1.25 8.64 -3.09
CA VAL A 51 -2.64 8.72 -3.53
C VAL A 51 -2.75 9.25 -4.96
N LEU A 52 -2.05 10.34 -5.27
CA LEU A 52 -2.05 10.96 -6.59
C LEU A 52 -1.48 10.02 -7.66
N GLY A 53 -0.39 9.30 -7.36
CA GLY A 53 0.21 8.31 -8.25
C GLY A 53 -0.66 7.07 -8.45
N GLN A 54 -1.55 6.76 -7.52
CA GLN A 54 -2.45 5.62 -7.62
C GLN A 54 -3.62 5.86 -8.58
N LEU A 55 -4.09 7.10 -8.71
CA LEU A 55 -5.16 7.50 -9.63
C LEU A 55 -4.88 7.13 -11.11
N PRO A 56 -3.73 7.46 -11.73
CA PRO A 56 -3.45 7.09 -13.12
C PRO A 56 -3.31 5.58 -13.31
N ILE A 57 -2.80 4.85 -12.31
CA ILE A 57 -2.69 3.39 -12.36
C ILE A 57 -4.09 2.74 -12.34
N ILE A 58 -4.98 3.21 -11.45
CA ILE A 58 -6.37 2.76 -11.40
C ILE A 58 -7.10 3.11 -12.71
N GLY A 59 -6.87 4.33 -13.25
CA GLY A 59 -7.43 4.75 -14.53
C GLY A 59 -7.03 3.83 -15.69
N PHE A 60 -5.73 3.53 -15.81
CA PHE A 60 -5.23 2.55 -16.77
C PHE A 60 -5.84 1.16 -16.53
N PHE A 61 -5.93 0.73 -15.26
CA PHE A 61 -6.49 -0.57 -14.90
C PHE A 61 -7.94 -0.72 -15.34
N VAL A 62 -8.78 0.27 -15.02
CA VAL A 62 -10.20 0.29 -15.40
C VAL A 62 -10.34 0.29 -16.93
N PHE A 63 -9.57 1.12 -17.63
CA PHE A 63 -9.70 1.23 -19.09
C PHE A 63 -9.27 -0.05 -19.81
N ARG A 64 -8.16 -0.67 -19.39
CA ARG A 64 -7.56 -1.82 -20.07
C ARG A 64 -8.10 -3.16 -19.61
N TRP A 65 -8.27 -3.36 -18.31
CA TRP A 65 -8.48 -4.69 -17.72
C TRP A 65 -9.93 -4.93 -17.31
N LEU A 66 -10.68 -3.90 -16.90
CA LEU A 66 -12.10 -4.08 -16.58
C LEU A 66 -12.94 -4.42 -17.82
N ARG A 67 -12.58 -3.87 -18.99
CA ARG A 67 -13.23 -4.22 -20.28
C ARG A 67 -12.91 -5.65 -20.73
N ALA A 68 -11.68 -6.11 -20.49
CA ALA A 68 -11.23 -7.43 -20.95
C ALA A 68 -11.66 -8.57 -20.01
N TYR A 69 -11.67 -8.32 -18.70
CA TYR A 69 -11.96 -9.32 -17.66
C TYR A 69 -12.85 -8.73 -16.56
N PRO A 70 -14.15 -8.50 -16.82
CA PRO A 70 -15.02 -7.71 -15.95
C PRO A 70 -15.20 -8.30 -14.55
N ARG A 71 -15.35 -9.63 -14.42
CA ARG A 71 -15.48 -10.27 -13.09
C ARG A 71 -14.22 -10.14 -12.24
N GLN A 72 -13.06 -10.45 -12.82
CA GLN A 72 -11.78 -10.39 -12.10
C GLN A 72 -11.37 -8.95 -11.82
N GLY A 73 -11.58 -8.04 -12.79
CA GLY A 73 -11.36 -6.61 -12.63
C GLY A 73 -12.23 -5.99 -11.55
N ALA A 74 -13.51 -6.39 -11.44
CA ALA A 74 -14.39 -5.94 -10.38
C ALA A 74 -13.91 -6.40 -8.99
N THR A 75 -13.48 -7.67 -8.85
CA THR A 75 -12.92 -8.16 -7.57
C THR A 75 -11.69 -7.37 -7.15
N ILE A 76 -10.79 -7.07 -8.08
CA ILE A 76 -9.58 -6.28 -7.82
C ILE A 76 -9.96 -4.84 -7.41
N LEU A 77 -10.93 -4.21 -8.09
CA LEU A 77 -11.43 -2.89 -7.72
C LEU A 77 -12.03 -2.86 -6.32
N VAL A 78 -12.85 -3.85 -5.96
CA VAL A 78 -13.43 -3.96 -4.61
C VAL A 78 -12.33 -4.11 -3.56
N ALA A 79 -11.34 -4.97 -3.80
CA ALA A 79 -10.20 -5.12 -2.90
C ALA A 79 -9.41 -3.80 -2.75
N GLN A 80 -9.27 -3.05 -3.84
CA GLN A 80 -8.57 -1.76 -3.84
C GLN A 80 -9.34 -0.69 -3.08
N LEU A 81 -10.67 -0.66 -3.18
CA LEU A 81 -11.53 0.22 -2.39
C LEU A 81 -11.47 -0.12 -0.89
N LEU A 82 -11.46 -1.40 -0.53
CA LEU A 82 -11.32 -1.85 0.86
C LEU A 82 -9.94 -1.50 1.43
N ALA A 83 -8.88 -1.64 0.64
CA ALA A 83 -7.54 -1.22 1.03
C ALA A 83 -7.45 0.30 1.23
N ALA A 84 -8.04 1.09 0.33
CA ALA A 84 -8.12 2.54 0.47
C ALA A 84 -8.90 2.95 1.72
N ALA A 85 -10.06 2.32 1.98
CA ALA A 85 -10.83 2.54 3.19
C ALA A 85 -10.02 2.21 4.46
N SER A 86 -9.28 1.11 4.45
CA SER A 86 -8.40 0.71 5.56
C SER A 86 -7.25 1.69 5.77
N ALA A 87 -6.69 2.25 4.70
CA ALA A 87 -5.64 3.25 4.75
C ALA A 87 -6.12 4.62 5.28
N LEU A 88 -7.42 4.92 5.15
CA LEU A 88 -8.02 6.13 5.72
C LEU A 88 -8.27 6.04 7.24
N VAL A 89 -8.38 4.82 7.79
CA VAL A 89 -8.58 4.61 9.24
C VAL A 89 -7.49 5.28 10.09
N PRO A 90 -6.19 5.06 9.86
CA PRO A 90 -5.15 5.74 10.64
C PRO A 90 -5.12 7.26 10.43
N VAL A 91 -5.47 7.74 9.24
CA VAL A 91 -5.55 9.20 8.96
C VAL A 91 -6.63 9.86 9.83
N HIS A 92 -7.81 9.25 9.90
CA HIS A 92 -8.90 9.75 10.76
C HIS A 92 -8.61 9.54 12.25
N ALA A 93 -8.03 8.41 12.63
CA ALA A 93 -7.76 8.08 14.03
C ALA A 93 -6.65 8.96 14.66
N MET A 94 -5.72 9.50 13.84
CA MET A 94 -4.64 10.38 14.30
C MET A 94 -5.04 11.87 14.36
N GLY A 95 -6.29 12.24 14.03
CA GLY A 95 -6.79 13.60 14.24
C GLY A 95 -6.04 14.69 13.48
N TRP A 96 -5.75 14.43 12.21
CA TRP A 96 -5.43 15.49 11.24
C TRP A 96 -6.70 16.23 10.82
#